data_AF-A0A4Y8VMS9-F1
#
_entry.id   AF-A0A4Y8VMS9-F1
#
_cell.length_a   1.000
_cell.length_b   1.000
_cell.length_c   1.000
_cell.angle_alpha   90.00
_cell.angle_beta   90.00
_cell.angle_gamma   90.00
#
_symmetry.space_group_name_H-M   'P 1'
#
loop_
_entity.id
_entity.type
_entity.pdbx_description
1 polymer ?
#
loop_
_entity_poly.entity_id
_entity_poly.type
_entity_poly.pdbx_seq_one_letter_code
_entity_poly.pdbx_strand_id
1 'polypeptide(L)'
;MTSRESNKKLERLGFYFEIAGMIILLVASFWQVKMSGRLEASFVEWQSQIQKDVNLSVLSALSDIASLPSINDPAYLKSTSLSTSERASKAYSRVMDATNQRERELGGQVEWFSKVNFCLIVLGAILTLCGKIFSSRAIKTERE
;
A
#
# COMPACT_ATOMS: atom_id res chain seq x y z
N MET A 1 19.09 47.09 -18.72
CA MET A 1 17.87 46.25 -18.70
C MET A 1 16.74 47.09 -18.15
N THR A 2 15.68 47.30 -18.93
CA THR A 2 14.53 48.12 -18.50
C THR A 2 13.70 47.36 -17.47
N SER A 3 13.10 48.06 -16.51
CA SER A 3 12.24 47.48 -15.44
C SER A 3 11.22 46.46 -16.00
N ARG A 4 10.70 46.74 -17.20
CA ARG A 4 9.73 45.93 -17.94
C ARG A 4 10.25 44.56 -18.40
N GLU A 5 11.53 44.45 -18.77
CA GLU A 5 12.13 43.15 -19.13
C GLU A 5 12.34 42.26 -17.91
N SER A 6 12.62 42.86 -16.74
CA SER A 6 12.78 42.14 -15.47
C SER A 6 11.46 41.53 -15.01
N ASN A 7 10.37 42.30 -15.07
CA ASN A 7 9.03 41.82 -14.68
C ASN A 7 8.53 40.67 -15.56
N LYS A 8 8.73 40.77 -16.88
CA LYS A 8 8.38 39.68 -17.81
C LYS A 8 9.16 38.39 -17.56
N LYS A 9 10.42 38.48 -17.12
CA LYS A 9 11.21 37.30 -16.74
C LYS A 9 10.69 36.68 -15.44
N LEU A 10 10.33 37.51 -14.46
CA LEU A 10 9.78 37.06 -13.17
C LEU A 10 8.42 36.38 -13.33
N GLU A 11 7.56 36.92 -14.21
CA GLU A 11 6.26 36.35 -14.56
C GLU A 11 6.39 34.98 -15.23
N ARG A 12 7.26 34.85 -16.25
CA ARG A 12 7.54 33.56 -16.90
C ARG A 12 8.07 32.53 -15.91
N LEU A 13 8.97 32.95 -15.03
CA LEU A 13 9.51 32.09 -13.98
C LEU A 13 8.40 31.63 -13.04
N GLY A 14 7.51 32.53 -12.62
CA GLY A 14 6.31 32.20 -11.85
C GLY A 14 5.44 31.14 -12.53
N PHE A 15 5.15 31.30 -13.83
CA PHE A 15 4.39 30.31 -14.59
C PHE A 15 5.09 28.94 -14.67
N TYR A 16 6.42 28.89 -14.85
CA TYR A 16 7.15 27.63 -14.84
C TYR A 16 7.06 26.91 -13.49
N PHE A 17 7.17 27.66 -12.39
CA PHE A 17 7.00 27.12 -11.04
C PHE A 17 5.59 26.58 -10.81
N GLU A 18 4.58 27.28 -11.29
CA GLU A 18 3.17 26.86 -11.19
C GLU A 18 2.92 25.58 -12.00
N ILE A 19 3.35 25.53 -13.26
CA ILE A 19 3.20 24.35 -14.12
C ILE A 19 3.96 23.16 -13.52
N ALA A 20 5.20 23.35 -13.06
CA ALA A 20 5.97 22.28 -12.42
C ALA A 20 5.28 21.77 -11.15
N GLY A 21 4.74 22.67 -10.33
CA GLY A 21 3.97 22.31 -9.13
C GLY A 21 2.73 21.48 -9.48
N MET A 22 1.96 21.89 -10.49
CA MET A 22 0.78 21.15 -10.95
C MET A 22 1.15 19.76 -11.50
N ILE A 23 2.23 19.65 -12.26
CA ILE A 23 2.71 18.35 -12.77
C ILE A 23 3.06 17.41 -11.60
N ILE A 24 3.76 17.93 -10.57
CA ILE A 24 4.11 17.14 -9.39
C ILE A 24 2.86 16.69 -8.62
N LEU A 25 1.87 17.57 -8.45
CA LEU A 25 0.59 17.21 -7.82
C LEU A 25 -0.18 16.14 -8.61
N LEU A 26 -0.12 16.21 -9.94
CA LEU A 26 -0.72 15.22 -10.82
C LEU A 26 -0.02 13.87 -10.68
N VAL A 27 1.31 13.85 -10.66
CA VAL A 27 2.11 12.63 -10.39
C VAL A 27 1.78 12.05 -9.00
N ALA A 28 1.68 12.89 -7.97
CA ALA A 28 1.28 12.46 -6.62
C ALA A 28 -0.11 11.80 -6.63
N SER A 29 -1.06 12.40 -7.34
CA SER A 29 -2.43 11.86 -7.47
C SER A 29 -2.45 10.50 -8.17
N PHE A 30 -1.70 10.35 -9.28
CA PHE A 30 -1.56 9.06 -9.97
C PHE A 30 -0.87 8.01 -9.09
N TRP A 31 0.16 8.42 -8.35
CA TRP A 31 0.85 7.55 -7.40
C TRP A 31 -0.10 7.02 -6.33
N GLN A 32 -0.88 7.91 -5.72
CA GLN A 32 -1.85 7.55 -4.68
C GLN A 32 -2.89 6.55 -5.19
N VAL A 33 -3.49 6.80 -6.37
CA VAL A 33 -4.49 5.89 -6.96
C VAL A 33 -3.88 4.52 -7.26
N LYS A 34 -2.71 4.48 -7.91
CA LYS A 34 -2.06 3.22 -8.30
C LYS A 34 -1.63 2.40 -7.08
N MET A 35 -1.10 3.04 -6.05
CA MET A 35 -0.68 2.35 -4.83
C MET A 35 -1.85 1.88 -3.99
N SER A 36 -2.92 2.68 -3.87
CA SER A 36 -4.15 2.25 -3.20
C SER A 36 -4.73 1.00 -3.86
N GLY A 37 -4.86 1.01 -5.19
CA GLY A 37 -5.38 -0.15 -5.93
C GLY A 37 -4.50 -1.38 -5.82
N ARG A 38 -3.16 -1.22 -5.82
CA ARG A 38 -2.22 -2.33 -5.61
C ARG A 38 -2.34 -2.93 -4.22
N LEU A 39 -2.45 -2.09 -3.18
CA LEU A 39 -2.60 -2.53 -1.80
C LEU A 39 -3.91 -3.30 -1.62
N GLU A 40 -5.01 -2.76 -2.14
CA GLU A 40 -6.33 -3.38 -2.08
C GLU A 40 -6.36 -4.74 -2.80
N ALA A 41 -5.84 -4.81 -4.03
CA ALA A 41 -5.73 -6.07 -4.76
C ALA A 41 -4.89 -7.11 -4.01
N SER A 42 -3.75 -6.70 -3.45
CA SER A 42 -2.89 -7.60 -2.68
C SER A 42 -3.55 -8.12 -1.40
N PHE A 43 -4.38 -7.29 -0.76
CA PHE A 43 -5.11 -7.66 0.44
C PHE A 43 -6.19 -8.70 0.14
N VAL A 44 -6.97 -8.50 -0.93
CA VAL A 44 -8.03 -9.43 -1.35
C VAL A 44 -7.45 -10.79 -1.76
N GLU A 45 -6.39 -10.80 -2.56
CA GLU A 45 -5.75 -12.05 -2.99
C GLU A 45 -5.22 -12.84 -1.80
N TRP A 46 -4.59 -12.15 -0.86
CA TRP A 46 -4.03 -12.76 0.34
C TRP A 46 -5.11 -13.32 1.28
N GLN A 47 -6.18 -12.56 1.54
CA GLN A 47 -7.32 -13.07 2.31
C GLN A 47 -7.90 -14.33 1.67
N SER A 48 -8.00 -14.35 0.34
CA SER A 48 -8.45 -15.54 -0.40
C SER A 48 -7.50 -16.73 -0.21
N GLN A 49 -6.17 -16.51 -0.24
CA GLN A 49 -5.19 -17.58 -0.03
C GLN A 49 -5.25 -18.15 1.39
N ILE A 50 -5.26 -17.29 2.42
CA ILE A 50 -5.40 -17.75 3.81
C ILE A 50 -6.70 -18.53 4.01
N GLN A 51 -7.80 -18.01 3.47
CA GLN A 51 -9.08 -18.69 3.59
C GLN A 51 -9.06 -20.05 2.88
N LYS A 52 -8.41 -20.15 1.71
CA LYS A 52 -8.20 -21.44 1.02
C LYS A 52 -7.36 -22.39 1.86
N ASP A 53 -6.25 -21.94 2.43
CA ASP A 53 -5.35 -22.78 3.25
C ASP A 53 -6.03 -23.27 4.53
N VAL A 54 -6.76 -22.39 5.21
CA VAL A 54 -7.56 -22.75 6.39
C VAL A 54 -8.65 -23.75 6.00
N ASN A 55 -9.42 -23.46 4.94
CA ASN A 55 -10.48 -24.35 4.49
C ASN A 55 -9.93 -25.74 4.12
N LEU A 56 -8.83 -25.81 3.37
CA LEU A 56 -8.18 -27.08 3.01
C LEU A 56 -7.68 -27.83 4.25
N SER A 57 -7.10 -27.13 5.21
CA SER A 57 -6.62 -27.74 6.46
C SER A 57 -7.75 -28.30 7.31
N VAL A 58 -8.87 -27.56 7.41
CA VAL A 58 -10.09 -28.02 8.10
C VAL A 58 -10.70 -29.21 7.37
N LEU A 59 -10.82 -29.15 6.03
CA LEU A 59 -11.36 -30.24 5.23
C LEU A 59 -10.53 -31.52 5.38
N SER A 60 -9.20 -31.38 5.36
CA SER A 60 -8.26 -32.50 5.59
C SER A 60 -8.44 -33.08 6.99
N ALA A 61 -8.51 -32.24 8.02
CA ALA A 61 -8.70 -32.70 9.40
C ALA A 61 -10.05 -33.42 9.58
N LEU A 62 -11.13 -32.91 8.97
CA LEU A 62 -12.44 -33.58 8.98
C LEU A 62 -12.40 -34.92 8.25
N SER A 63 -11.72 -35.01 7.10
CA SER A 63 -11.53 -36.26 6.38
C SER A 63 -10.76 -37.29 7.22
N ASP A 64 -9.68 -36.86 7.88
CA ASP A 64 -8.90 -37.71 8.77
C ASP A 64 -9.77 -38.19 9.95
N ILE A 65 -10.55 -37.31 10.58
CA ILE A 65 -11.47 -37.66 11.68
C ILE A 65 -12.55 -38.63 11.22
N ALA A 66 -13.14 -38.41 10.04
CA ALA A 66 -14.16 -39.29 9.46
C ALA A 66 -13.61 -40.69 9.16
N SER A 67 -12.30 -40.82 8.96
CA SER A 67 -11.64 -42.12 8.74
C SER A 67 -11.35 -42.88 10.05
N LEU A 68 -11.26 -42.19 11.20
CA LEU A 68 -10.92 -42.82 12.49
C LEU A 68 -11.84 -43.99 12.89
N PRO A 69 -13.18 -43.92 12.73
CA PRO A 69 -14.07 -45.03 13.08
C PRO A 69 -13.84 -46.31 12.28
N SER A 70 -13.16 -46.23 11.13
CA SER A 70 -12.85 -47.39 10.28
C SER A 70 -11.58 -48.13 10.69
N ILE A 71 -10.82 -47.60 11.66
CA ILE A 71 -9.56 -48.17 12.13
C ILE A 71 -9.83 -49.09 13.32
N ASN A 72 -9.61 -50.40 13.12
CA ASN A 72 -9.80 -51.42 14.16
C ASN A 72 -8.57 -51.62 15.07
N ASP A 73 -7.39 -51.15 14.66
CA ASP A 73 -6.15 -51.26 15.44
C ASP A 73 -6.02 -50.06 16.41
N PRO A 74 -6.05 -50.28 17.74
CA PRO A 74 -5.97 -49.21 18.73
C PRO A 74 -4.62 -48.47 18.76
N ALA A 75 -3.50 -49.14 18.41
CA ALA A 75 -2.20 -48.47 18.33
C ALA A 75 -2.15 -47.53 17.11
N TYR A 76 -2.68 -47.99 15.98
CA TYR A 76 -2.77 -47.21 14.75
C TYR A 76 -3.78 -46.06 14.85
N LEU A 77 -4.89 -46.26 15.55
CA LEU A 77 -5.88 -45.21 15.85
C LEU A 77 -5.23 -44.06 16.64
N LYS A 78 -4.46 -44.39 17.68
CA LYS A 78 -3.80 -43.40 18.54
C LYS A 78 -2.71 -42.62 17.79
N SER A 79 -1.89 -43.29 16.97
CA SER A 79 -0.88 -42.61 16.16
C SER A 79 -1.51 -41.69 15.11
N THR A 80 -2.59 -42.15 14.48
CA THR A 80 -3.34 -41.36 13.48
C THR A 80 -3.96 -40.13 14.11
N SER A 81 -4.62 -40.25 15.27
CA SER A 81 -5.24 -39.08 15.94
C SER A 81 -4.21 -38.03 16.38
N LEU A 82 -3.06 -38.47 16.90
CA LEU A 82 -1.94 -37.58 17.25
C LEU A 82 -1.40 -36.86 16.00
N SER A 83 -1.16 -37.59 14.92
CA SER A 83 -0.65 -37.02 13.67
C SER A 83 -1.62 -36.00 13.04
N THR A 84 -2.92 -36.24 13.14
CA THR A 84 -3.96 -35.32 12.65
C THR A 84 -4.02 -34.07 13.51
N SER A 85 -3.95 -34.21 14.84
CA SER A 85 -3.87 -33.07 15.77
C SER A 85 -2.62 -32.21 15.52
N GLU A 86 -1.45 -32.83 15.34
CA GLU A 86 -0.21 -32.12 15.03
C GLU A 86 -0.28 -31.40 13.68
N ARG A 87 -0.84 -32.04 12.64
CA ARG A 87 -1.03 -31.41 11.33
C ARG A 87 -1.95 -30.19 11.42
N ALA A 88 -3.05 -30.29 12.15
CA ALA A 88 -3.97 -29.18 12.38
C ALA A 88 -3.31 -28.03 13.16
N SER A 89 -2.59 -28.35 14.23
CA SER A 89 -1.85 -27.36 15.03
C SER A 89 -0.78 -26.64 14.20
N LYS A 90 -0.01 -27.39 13.39
CA LYS A 90 1.00 -26.83 12.50
C LYS A 90 0.39 -25.94 11.41
N ALA A 91 -0.76 -26.31 10.86
CA ALA A 91 -1.49 -25.48 9.91
C ALA A 91 -1.93 -24.16 10.55
N TYR A 92 -2.47 -24.23 11.77
CA TYR A 92 -2.84 -23.04 12.53
C TYR A 92 -1.64 -22.11 12.79
N SER A 93 -0.51 -22.64 13.25
CA SER A 93 0.71 -21.84 13.46
C SER A 93 1.20 -21.19 12.18
N ARG A 94 1.22 -21.91 11.05
CA ARG A 94 1.61 -21.34 9.75
C ARG A 94 0.71 -20.18 9.32
N VAL A 95 -0.61 -20.31 9.52
CA VAL A 95 -1.56 -19.24 9.20
C VAL A 95 -1.32 -18.04 10.10
N MET A 96 -1.06 -18.25 11.40
CA MET A 96 -0.76 -17.18 12.34
C MET A 96 0.56 -16.47 12.00
N ASP A 97 1.60 -17.23 11.67
CA ASP A 97 2.90 -16.68 11.26
C ASP A 97 2.79 -15.88 9.96
N ALA A 98 2.06 -16.41 8.97
CA ALA A 98 1.79 -15.72 7.71
C ALA A 98 0.99 -14.41 7.93
N THR A 99 0.07 -14.41 8.89
CA THR A 99 -0.70 -13.22 9.29
C THR A 99 0.18 -12.16 9.94
N ASN A 100 0.95 -12.56 10.96
CA ASN A 100 1.83 -11.66 11.71
C ASN A 100 2.96 -11.09 10.85
N GLN A 101 3.57 -11.92 10.00
CA GLN A 101 4.62 -11.45 9.09
C GLN A 101 4.07 -10.40 8.13
N ARG A 102 2.83 -10.58 7.65
CA ARG A 102 2.25 -9.68 6.68
C ARG A 102 1.79 -8.35 7.25
N GLU A 103 1.24 -8.33 8.47
CA GLU A 103 0.94 -7.07 9.17
C GLU A 103 2.20 -6.19 9.28
N ARG A 104 3.35 -6.80 9.58
CA ARG A 104 4.63 -6.08 9.66
C ARG A 104 5.08 -5.55 8.30
N GLU A 105 5.00 -6.38 7.25
CA GLU A 105 5.39 -5.97 5.90
C GLU A 105 4.49 -4.87 5.32
N LEU A 106 3.16 -5.01 5.48
CA LEU A 106 2.19 -4.03 5.03
C LEU A 106 2.33 -2.71 5.80
N GLY A 107 2.48 -2.76 7.12
CA GLY A 107 2.69 -1.56 7.93
C GLY A 107 3.88 -0.73 7.46
N GLY A 108 5.03 -1.38 7.26
CA GLY A 108 6.24 -0.70 6.79
C GLY A 108 6.13 -0.14 5.36
N GLN A 109 5.51 -0.91 4.44
CA GLN A 109 5.34 -0.48 3.05
C GLN A 109 4.35 0.69 2.93
N VAL A 110 3.19 0.61 3.61
CA VAL A 110 2.16 1.65 3.61
C VAL A 110 2.71 2.95 4.19
N GLU A 111 3.47 2.87 5.29
CA GLU A 111 4.06 4.05 5.91
C GLU A 111 5.05 4.75 4.97
N TRP A 112 5.93 3.99 4.30
CA TRP A 112 6.88 4.55 3.35
C TRP A 112 6.18 5.17 2.13
N PHE A 113 5.19 4.49 1.55
CA PHE A 113 4.42 5.02 0.43
C PHE A 113 3.67 6.31 0.79
N SER A 114 3.10 6.36 2.00
CA SER A 114 2.41 7.55 2.51
C SER A 114 3.36 8.73 2.66
N LYS A 115 4.56 8.52 3.22
CA LYS A 115 5.60 9.56 3.35
C LYS A 115 6.02 10.13 2.00
N VAL A 116 6.26 9.27 1.00
CA VAL A 116 6.62 9.72 -0.35
C VAL A 116 5.51 10.56 -0.98
N ASN A 117 4.26 10.08 -0.89
CA ASN A 117 3.11 10.82 -1.43
C ASN A 117 2.95 12.18 -0.75
N PHE A 118 3.07 12.23 0.58
CA PHE A 118 2.99 13.46 1.34
C PHE A 118 4.07 14.47 0.92
N CYS A 119 5.32 14.02 0.75
CA CYS A 119 6.40 14.87 0.27
C CYS A 119 6.11 15.45 -1.12
N LEU A 120 5.56 14.65 -2.04
CA LEU A 120 5.19 15.12 -3.38
C LEU A 120 4.08 16.17 -3.33
N ILE A 121 3.04 15.96 -2.50
CA ILE A 121 1.95 16.92 -2.33
C ILE A 121 2.47 18.24 -1.77
N VAL A 122 3.27 18.19 -0.71
CA VAL A 122 3.85 19.39 -0.08
C VAL A 122 4.74 20.14 -1.06
N LEU A 123 5.63 19.44 -1.76
CA LEU A 123 6.53 20.04 -2.75
C LEU A 123 5.75 20.69 -3.90
N GLY A 124 4.77 19.98 -4.45
CA GLY A 124 3.91 20.49 -5.52
C GLY A 124 3.11 21.73 -5.09
N ALA A 125 2.56 21.71 -3.88
CA ALA A 125 1.84 22.85 -3.31
C ALA A 125 2.75 24.07 -3.10
N ILE A 126 3.95 23.88 -2.56
CA ILE A 126 4.94 24.95 -2.37
C ILE A 126 5.32 25.57 -3.72
N LEU A 127 5.64 24.76 -4.73
CA LEU A 127 6.01 25.25 -6.07
C LEU A 127 4.88 26.06 -6.71
N THR A 128 3.63 25.58 -6.57
CA THR A 128 2.44 26.28 -7.06
C THR A 128 2.25 27.63 -6.36
N LEU A 129 2.41 27.66 -5.03
CA LEU A 129 2.31 28.90 -4.24
C LEU A 129 3.43 29.89 -4.60
N CYS A 130 4.67 29.44 -4.69
CA CYS A 130 5.80 30.26 -5.12
C CYS A 130 5.57 30.84 -6.52
N GLY A 131 5.11 30.00 -7.46
CA GLY A 131 4.75 30.43 -8.81
C GLY A 131 3.72 31.58 -8.81
N LYS A 132 2.63 31.41 -8.05
CA LYS A 132 1.62 32.46 -7.86
C LYS A 132 2.17 33.74 -7.23
N ILE A 133 3.04 33.64 -6.23
CA ILE A 133 3.64 34.81 -5.57
C ILE A 133 4.51 35.59 -6.56
N PHE A 134 5.34 34.90 -7.34
CA PHE A 134 6.19 35.55 -8.35
C PHE A 134 5.37 36.21 -9.46
N SER A 135 4.38 35.51 -9.99
CA SER A 135 3.47 36.07 -11.01
C SER A 135 2.70 37.30 -10.47
N SER A 136 2.14 37.19 -9.26
CA SER A 136 1.39 38.30 -8.64
C SER A 136 2.25 39.52 -8.34
N ARG A 137 3.51 39.33 -7.94
CA ARG A 137 4.46 40.43 -7.72
C ARG A 137 4.82 41.12 -9.02
N ALA A 138 5.08 40.36 -10.09
CA ALA A 138 5.37 40.91 -11.41
C ALA A 138 4.21 41.79 -11.93
N ILE A 139 2.96 41.33 -11.77
CA ILE A 139 1.76 42.06 -12.22
C ILE A 139 1.55 43.34 -11.41
N LYS A 140 1.78 43.32 -10.09
CA LYS A 140 1.67 44.54 -9.26
C LYS A 140 2.68 45.60 -9.66
N THR A 141 3.93 45.21 -9.90
CA THR A 141 5.01 46.13 -10.31
C THR A 141 4.84 46.68 -11.74
N GLU A 142 4.03 46.06 -12.60
CA GLU A 142 3.68 46.65 -13.91
C GLU A 142 2.55 47.69 -13.85
N ARG A 143 1.76 47.72 -12.76
CA ARG A 143 0.64 48.67 -12.60
C ARG A 143 1.03 49.96 -11.86
N GLU A 144 2.16 49.95 -11.15
CA GLU A 144 2.79 51.12 -10.51
C GLU A 144 3.74 51.82 -11.48
#